data_AF-A0A8H8SAW6-F1
#
_entry.id   AF-A0A8H8SAW6-F1
#
_cell.length_a   1.000
_cell.length_b   1.000
_cell.length_c   1.000
_cell.angle_alpha   90.00
_cell.angle_beta   90.00
_cell.angle_gamma   90.00
#
_symmetry.space_group_name_H-M   'P 1'
#
loop_
_entity.id
_entity.type
_entity.pdbx_description
1 polymer ?
#
loop_
_entity_poly.entity_id
_entity_poly.type
_entity_poly.pdbx_seq_one_letter_code
_entity_poly.pdbx_strand_id
1 'polypeptide(L)'
;MVAFLAHIKSRSCLTPEAGWDVLSNLVAQALTHHSQKPQLDLTHEFGVHHLLRGSPFKKLEAEPSEAVARSEVFNDWTSPLPKLVCVILIVPWDRLELLRKDRSSPFPRLVCNIIDPNEGQPKTTAFESVQGAWGKCTALEGSDGTYIIKEGSPGFRDDTGSDLILSFWVNSEHVAPTGITVSLSLLHTPLARYQYLQELGESLTLFSAGITDKDDVLVLKNRPTSSPEPQQAQRLAPPAPVVDNAKRCYITVRANKESGSQIREMMVRLQVKSESAKAALARGVKGSMGQVGPCTLDVDFARSIYRIQFPYPILSSRVAIEVLTETHEIEVFAHISTQLSLQAGGYPDNLFPILHHTTPSPWNIHHIHPQRLPLINIQERDKLKWLILHTTVQMSDRETIIQRTTHSMKRSANEVLVTVKKSLVTIIQDYVGLRQGPVRSFALTDTSHGYYCFIFVLGLRLDLANGTVIIDAALVLPNLKDARAMSPALTILNNSGQAFMEVRTRYHEGIAWKHLLPAFVERCRTWPHRASCEYKTTGGIPLGVEPEVNPICSCGQGVGLDGPE
;
A
#
# COMPACT_ATOMS: atom_id res chain seq x y z
N MET A 1 -5.63 9.66 -0.15
CA MET A 1 -6.73 10.35 0.58
C MET A 1 -7.95 9.45 0.81
N VAL A 2 -8.41 8.67 -0.17
CA VAL A 2 -9.58 7.77 0.04
C VAL A 2 -9.33 6.71 1.12
N ALA A 3 -8.16 6.08 1.14
CA ALA A 3 -7.78 5.17 2.22
C ALA A 3 -7.78 5.86 3.59
N PHE A 4 -7.42 7.14 3.63
CA PHE A 4 -7.45 7.95 4.85
C PHE A 4 -8.89 8.26 5.31
N LEU A 5 -9.79 8.64 4.40
CA LEU A 5 -11.20 8.84 4.76
C LEU A 5 -11.89 7.55 5.17
N ALA A 6 -11.64 6.44 4.49
CA ALA A 6 -12.10 5.12 4.90
C ALA A 6 -11.57 4.75 6.31
N HIS A 7 -10.30 5.09 6.58
CA HIS A 7 -9.70 4.90 7.90
C HIS A 7 -10.38 5.74 8.99
N ILE A 8 -10.59 7.04 8.77
CA ILE A 8 -11.33 7.89 9.72
C ILE A 8 -12.76 7.34 9.90
N LYS A 9 -13.43 6.91 8.83
CA LYS A 9 -14.80 6.38 8.90
C LYS A 9 -14.92 5.16 9.78
N SER A 10 -13.92 4.30 9.74
CA SER A 10 -13.87 3.11 10.61
C SER A 10 -13.59 3.43 12.08
N ARG A 11 -13.11 4.64 12.42
CA ARG A 11 -12.59 4.98 13.76
C ARG A 11 -13.20 6.22 14.40
N SER A 12 -14.06 6.94 13.71
CA SER A 12 -14.60 8.21 14.18
C SER A 12 -16.06 8.34 13.79
N CYS A 13 -16.89 8.72 14.76
CA CYS A 13 -18.23 9.22 14.49
C CYS A 13 -18.14 10.74 14.38
N LEU A 14 -18.54 11.29 13.24
CA LEU A 14 -18.66 12.74 13.11
C LEU A 14 -19.88 13.21 13.92
N THR A 15 -19.82 14.45 14.42
CA THR A 15 -20.95 15.04 15.15
C THR A 15 -22.15 15.22 14.20
N PRO A 16 -23.39 15.32 14.71
CA PRO A 16 -24.58 15.55 13.89
C PRO A 16 -24.48 16.79 12.97
N GLU A 17 -23.67 17.77 13.37
CA GLU A 17 -23.44 19.04 12.67
C GLU A 17 -22.42 18.92 11.50
N ALA A 18 -21.67 17.81 11.41
CA ALA A 18 -20.61 17.60 10.42
C ALA A 18 -20.72 16.22 9.77
N GLY A 19 -21.70 15.99 8.89
CA GLY A 19 -21.87 14.69 8.22
C GLY A 19 -20.66 14.27 7.35
N TRP A 20 -20.58 12.98 7.02
CA TRP A 20 -19.57 12.43 6.09
C TRP A 20 -19.53 13.13 4.74
N ASP A 21 -20.68 13.65 4.30
CA ASP A 21 -20.80 14.48 3.11
C ASP A 21 -20.00 15.77 3.23
N VAL A 22 -20.01 16.43 4.39
CA VAL A 22 -19.28 17.69 4.61
C VAL A 22 -17.78 17.44 4.55
N LEU A 23 -17.29 16.39 5.21
CA LEU A 23 -15.87 16.03 5.20
C LEU A 23 -15.41 15.61 3.80
N SER A 24 -16.20 14.79 3.10
CA SER A 24 -15.86 14.35 1.75
C SER A 24 -15.91 15.50 0.75
N ASN A 25 -16.85 16.45 0.90
CA ASN A 25 -16.88 17.69 0.12
C ASN A 25 -15.68 18.60 0.42
N LEU A 26 -15.27 18.71 1.68
CA LEU A 26 -14.07 19.49 2.05
C LEU A 26 -12.81 18.89 1.44
N VAL A 27 -12.69 17.56 1.45
CA VAL A 27 -11.59 16.87 0.76
C VAL A 27 -11.66 17.08 -0.75
N ALA A 28 -12.83 16.97 -1.37
CA ALA A 28 -13.00 17.24 -2.80
C ALA A 28 -12.62 18.70 -3.15
N GLN A 29 -13.01 19.67 -2.32
CA GLN A 29 -12.62 21.08 -2.48
C GLN A 29 -11.09 21.26 -2.37
N ALA A 30 -10.45 20.61 -1.40
CA ALA A 30 -9.00 20.64 -1.26
C ALA A 30 -8.29 20.01 -2.48
N LEU A 31 -8.83 18.92 -3.03
CA LEU A 31 -8.34 18.31 -4.26
C LEU A 31 -8.46 19.26 -5.45
N THR A 32 -9.61 19.93 -5.61
CA THR A 32 -9.78 20.93 -6.69
C THR A 32 -8.83 22.11 -6.56
N HIS A 33 -8.50 22.53 -5.33
CA HIS A 33 -7.56 23.63 -5.09
C HIS A 33 -6.10 23.24 -5.38
N HIS A 34 -5.73 21.97 -5.24
CA HIS A 34 -4.40 21.46 -5.58
C HIS A 34 -4.29 20.98 -7.04
N SER A 35 -5.41 20.74 -7.71
CA SER A 35 -5.47 20.35 -9.12
C SER A 35 -5.29 21.56 -10.04
N GLN A 36 -4.07 22.11 -10.11
CA GLN A 36 -3.71 23.08 -11.14
C GLN A 36 -3.45 22.44 -12.51
N LYS A 37 -3.52 21.10 -12.62
CA LYS A 37 -3.33 20.36 -13.87
C LYS A 37 -4.69 20.00 -14.47
N PRO A 38 -5.13 20.64 -15.57
CA PRO A 38 -6.47 20.45 -16.14
C PRO A 38 -6.76 19.05 -16.69
N GLN A 39 -5.73 18.22 -16.87
CA GLN A 39 -5.84 16.89 -17.50
C GLN A 39 -6.17 15.76 -16.51
N LEU A 40 -5.96 15.95 -15.20
CA LEU A 40 -6.21 14.94 -14.17
C LEU A 40 -7.46 15.31 -13.39
N ASP A 41 -8.56 14.58 -13.61
CA ASP A 41 -9.77 14.76 -12.81
C ASP A 41 -9.67 13.98 -11.50
N LEU A 42 -8.88 14.54 -10.58
CA LEU A 42 -8.68 13.97 -9.25
C LEU A 42 -9.98 13.87 -8.45
N THR A 43 -10.99 14.69 -8.76
CA THR A 43 -12.30 14.63 -8.11
C THR A 43 -13.06 13.40 -8.56
N HIS A 44 -13.01 13.11 -9.86
CA HIS A 44 -13.59 11.90 -10.42
C HIS A 44 -12.89 10.64 -9.91
N GLU A 45 -11.55 10.58 -9.95
CA GLU A 45 -10.78 9.44 -9.46
C GLU A 45 -11.04 9.19 -7.97
N PHE A 46 -11.04 10.25 -7.16
CA PHE A 46 -11.42 10.21 -5.76
C PHE A 46 -12.83 9.65 -5.56
N GLY A 47 -13.77 10.09 -6.39
CA GLY A 47 -15.14 9.65 -6.42
C GLY A 47 -15.32 8.16 -6.74
N VAL A 48 -14.68 7.69 -7.81
CA VAL A 48 -14.65 6.28 -8.19
C VAL A 48 -14.12 5.46 -7.01
N HIS A 49 -12.99 5.87 -6.43
CA HIS A 49 -12.41 5.17 -5.28
C HIS A 49 -13.32 5.19 -4.04
N HIS A 50 -14.10 6.25 -3.81
CA HIS A 50 -15.11 6.30 -2.74
C HIS A 50 -16.18 5.23 -2.93
N LEU A 51 -16.71 5.09 -4.15
CA LEU A 51 -17.69 4.07 -4.51
C LEU A 51 -17.11 2.66 -4.42
N LEU A 52 -15.87 2.44 -4.90
CA LEU A 52 -15.17 1.15 -4.78
C LEU A 52 -14.99 0.72 -3.30
N ARG A 53 -14.98 1.69 -2.36
CA ARG A 53 -14.78 1.48 -0.92
C ARG A 53 -16.07 1.59 -0.08
N GLY A 54 -17.24 1.82 -0.69
CA GLY A 54 -18.52 1.93 0.03
C GLY A 54 -18.59 3.14 0.98
N SER A 55 -17.91 4.23 0.65
CA SER A 55 -17.93 5.46 1.44
C SER A 55 -18.91 6.47 0.82
N PRO A 56 -19.90 6.99 1.58
CA PRO A 56 -20.92 7.86 1.02
C PRO A 56 -20.30 9.14 0.47
N PHE A 57 -20.63 9.43 -0.78
CA PHE A 57 -20.26 10.66 -1.45
C PHE A 57 -21.47 11.14 -2.23
N LYS A 58 -22.27 12.01 -1.60
CA LYS A 58 -23.59 12.45 -2.09
C LYS A 58 -23.64 12.89 -3.56
N LYS A 59 -22.58 13.50 -4.09
CA LYS A 59 -22.51 13.88 -5.52
C LYS A 59 -22.46 12.69 -6.48
N LEU A 60 -21.99 11.53 -6.02
CA LEU A 60 -21.92 10.28 -6.81
C LEU A 60 -22.99 9.25 -6.42
N GLU A 61 -23.62 9.40 -5.26
CA GLU A 61 -24.78 8.59 -4.87
C GLU A 61 -26.09 9.06 -5.52
N ALA A 62 -26.08 10.21 -6.18
CA ALA A 62 -27.21 10.67 -6.99
C ALA A 62 -27.37 9.81 -8.24
N GLU A 63 -28.60 9.33 -8.47
CA GLU A 63 -28.98 8.60 -9.67
C GLU A 63 -28.58 9.37 -10.95
N PRO A 64 -28.13 8.67 -12.01
CA PRO A 64 -27.86 9.31 -13.29
C PRO A 64 -29.10 10.07 -13.77
N SER A 65 -28.90 11.23 -14.40
CA SER A 65 -30.02 11.97 -14.96
C SER A 65 -30.67 11.19 -16.11
N GLU A 66 -31.95 11.44 -16.37
CA GLU A 66 -32.67 10.79 -17.47
C GLU A 66 -32.05 11.11 -18.84
N ALA A 67 -31.42 12.30 -18.98
CA ALA A 67 -30.68 12.68 -20.18
C ALA A 67 -29.45 11.78 -20.42
N VAL A 68 -28.76 11.38 -19.35
CA VAL A 68 -27.62 10.45 -19.44
C VAL A 68 -28.09 9.07 -19.85
N ALA A 69 -29.18 8.57 -19.26
CA ALA A 69 -29.74 7.26 -19.60
C ALA A 69 -30.22 7.13 -21.06
N ARG A 70 -30.60 8.26 -21.68
CA ARG A 70 -31.04 8.33 -23.10
C ARG A 70 -29.92 8.70 -24.08
N SER A 71 -28.66 8.70 -23.63
CA SER A 71 -27.53 8.99 -24.52
C SER A 71 -27.26 7.81 -25.46
N GLU A 72 -26.64 8.10 -26.60
CA GLU A 72 -26.35 7.12 -27.66
C GLU A 72 -25.62 5.87 -27.15
N VAL A 73 -24.69 6.06 -26.21
CA VAL A 73 -23.90 4.98 -25.59
C VAL A 73 -24.76 4.00 -24.77
N PHE A 74 -25.88 4.46 -24.21
CA PHE A 74 -26.73 3.67 -23.32
C PHE A 74 -28.09 3.29 -23.91
N ASN A 75 -28.40 3.68 -25.14
CA ASN A 75 -29.70 3.42 -25.78
C ASN A 75 -30.07 1.94 -25.84
N ASP A 76 -29.08 1.04 -25.94
CA ASP A 76 -29.30 -0.40 -26.01
C ASP A 76 -29.46 -1.07 -24.62
N TRP A 77 -29.42 -0.31 -23.52
CA TRP A 77 -29.42 -0.88 -22.17
C TRP A 77 -30.83 -1.09 -21.62
N THR A 78 -31.13 -2.34 -21.25
CA THR A 78 -32.44 -2.77 -20.75
C THR A 78 -32.59 -2.71 -19.23
N SER A 79 -31.48 -2.63 -18.49
CA SER A 79 -31.46 -2.56 -17.03
C SER A 79 -31.12 -1.15 -16.54
N PRO A 80 -31.39 -0.83 -15.26
CA PRO A 80 -30.98 0.46 -14.69
C PRO A 80 -29.50 0.75 -14.95
N LEU A 81 -29.22 1.99 -15.37
CA LEU A 81 -27.88 2.47 -15.66
C LEU A 81 -27.08 2.58 -14.35
N PRO A 82 -26.02 1.78 -14.12
CA PRO A 82 -25.12 1.96 -13.01
C PRO A 82 -24.38 3.28 -13.14
N LYS A 83 -24.11 3.92 -12.00
CA LYS A 83 -23.32 5.14 -11.95
C LYS A 83 -21.88 4.94 -12.44
N LEU A 84 -21.29 3.78 -12.16
CA LEU A 84 -19.99 3.39 -12.68
C LEU A 84 -20.15 2.39 -13.80
N VAL A 85 -19.51 2.69 -14.92
CA VAL A 85 -19.37 1.81 -16.07
C VAL A 85 -17.88 1.52 -16.28
N CYS A 86 -17.58 0.35 -16.82
CA CYS A 86 -16.23 -0.01 -17.24
C CYS A 86 -16.10 0.32 -18.71
N VAL A 87 -15.20 1.24 -19.05
CA VAL A 87 -14.80 1.46 -20.44
C VAL A 87 -13.69 0.47 -20.77
N ILE A 88 -13.86 -0.24 -21.88
CA ILE A 88 -12.88 -1.14 -22.48
C ILE A 88 -12.38 -0.47 -23.76
N LEU A 89 -11.07 -0.28 -23.86
CA LEU A 89 -10.40 0.18 -25.07
C LEU A 89 -9.60 -0.99 -25.62
N ILE A 90 -9.94 -1.43 -26.83
CA ILE A 90 -9.25 -2.47 -27.57
C ILE A 90 -8.27 -1.73 -28.49
N VAL A 91 -6.97 -1.91 -28.24
CA VAL A 91 -5.91 -1.24 -29.00
C VAL A 91 -5.28 -2.25 -29.95
N PRO A 92 -5.43 -2.08 -31.27
CA PRO A 92 -4.83 -2.97 -32.24
C PRO A 92 -3.32 -3.06 -32.05
N TRP A 93 -2.79 -4.28 -32.20
CA TRP A 93 -1.38 -4.57 -31.88
C TRP A 93 -0.37 -3.68 -32.65
N ASP A 94 -0.69 -3.31 -33.89
CA ASP A 94 0.16 -2.54 -34.81
C ASP A 94 0.27 -1.07 -34.40
N ARG A 95 -0.71 -0.54 -33.67
CA ARG A 95 -0.69 0.83 -33.12
C ARG A 95 0.36 1.03 -32.04
N LEU A 96 0.92 -0.04 -31.49
CA LEU A 96 1.94 -0.01 -30.44
C LEU A 96 3.37 -0.21 -30.99
N GLU A 97 3.55 -0.26 -32.31
CA GLU A 97 4.84 -0.53 -32.95
C GLU A 97 5.95 0.45 -32.53
N LEU A 98 5.61 1.73 -32.34
CA LEU A 98 6.55 2.76 -31.89
C LEU A 98 7.24 2.38 -30.57
N LEU A 99 6.47 1.88 -29.59
CA LEU A 99 7.01 1.46 -28.29
C LEU A 99 7.81 0.16 -28.36
N ARG A 100 7.60 -0.65 -29.39
CA ARG A 100 8.28 -1.93 -29.58
C ARG A 100 9.64 -1.77 -30.26
N LYS A 101 9.77 -0.80 -31.18
CA LYS A 101 10.99 -0.54 -31.94
C LYS A 101 12.20 -0.27 -31.05
N ASP A 102 12.00 0.35 -29.89
CA ASP A 102 13.09 0.70 -28.99
C ASP A 102 13.72 -0.53 -28.30
N ARG A 103 13.03 -1.68 -28.21
CA ARG A 103 13.44 -2.95 -27.53
C ARG A 103 13.94 -2.83 -26.07
N SER A 104 14.39 -1.67 -25.62
CA SER A 104 14.40 -1.27 -24.22
C SER A 104 12.97 -1.17 -23.76
N SER A 105 12.68 -1.81 -22.62
CA SER A 105 11.36 -1.77 -21.99
C SER A 105 10.80 -0.34 -22.03
N PRO A 106 9.60 -0.12 -22.59
CA PRO A 106 9.03 1.22 -22.58
C PRO A 106 8.94 1.68 -21.12
N PHE A 107 9.66 2.75 -20.80
CA PHE A 107 9.53 3.47 -19.53
C PHE A 107 8.35 4.44 -19.44
N PRO A 108 7.52 4.74 -20.48
CA PRO A 108 6.35 5.56 -20.27
C PRO A 108 5.21 4.74 -19.66
N ARG A 109 4.60 5.30 -18.61
CA ARG A 109 3.33 4.77 -18.09
C ARG A 109 2.23 5.04 -19.11
N LEU A 110 1.39 4.05 -19.35
CA LEU A 110 0.21 4.20 -20.19
C LEU A 110 -0.93 4.82 -19.38
N VAL A 111 -1.66 5.73 -20.00
CA VAL A 111 -2.89 6.33 -19.45
C VAL A 111 -4.00 6.24 -20.47
N CYS A 112 -5.22 5.98 -20.02
CA CYS A 112 -6.40 6.12 -20.86
C CYS A 112 -7.00 7.49 -20.67
N ASN A 113 -7.56 8.08 -21.71
CA ASN A 113 -8.25 9.37 -21.62
C ASN A 113 -9.66 9.29 -22.17
N ILE A 114 -10.52 10.13 -21.62
CA ILE A 114 -11.80 10.50 -22.20
C ILE A 114 -11.68 11.94 -22.66
N ILE A 115 -11.92 12.16 -23.94
CA ILE A 115 -11.81 13.46 -24.60
C ILE A 115 -13.22 13.88 -24.98
N ASP A 116 -13.69 14.92 -24.33
CA ASP A 116 -14.97 15.55 -24.61
C ASP A 116 -14.76 16.72 -25.59
N PRO A 117 -15.38 16.70 -26.78
CA PRO A 117 -15.15 17.66 -27.84
C PRO A 117 -15.72 19.06 -27.61
N ASN A 118 -16.28 19.39 -26.42
CA ASN A 118 -16.78 20.71 -25.98
C ASN A 118 -16.48 21.89 -26.94
N GLU A 119 -17.51 22.68 -27.31
CA GLU A 119 -17.58 23.74 -28.35
C GLU A 119 -16.54 24.90 -28.26
N GLY A 120 -15.27 24.60 -28.02
CA GLY A 120 -14.16 25.53 -27.93
C GLY A 120 -12.82 24.81 -27.77
N GLN A 121 -12.61 24.15 -26.62
CA GLN A 121 -11.41 23.35 -26.37
C GLN A 121 -11.78 21.95 -25.86
N PRO A 122 -11.21 20.88 -26.46
CA PRO A 122 -11.46 19.52 -26.00
C PRO A 122 -11.04 19.36 -24.55
N LYS A 123 -11.97 18.91 -23.71
CA LYS A 123 -11.68 18.62 -22.30
C LYS A 123 -11.20 17.18 -22.22
N THR A 124 -9.94 17.01 -21.82
CA THR A 124 -9.32 15.69 -21.66
C THR A 124 -9.28 15.31 -20.19
N THR A 125 -9.85 14.16 -19.85
CA THR A 125 -9.78 13.55 -18.52
C THR A 125 -8.93 12.28 -18.60
N ALA A 126 -7.80 12.27 -17.90
CA ALA A 126 -6.88 11.13 -17.85
C ALA A 126 -7.21 10.17 -16.70
N PHE A 127 -7.01 8.88 -16.95
CA PHE A 127 -7.24 7.76 -16.05
C PHE A 127 -5.97 6.93 -15.95
N GLU A 128 -5.35 6.89 -14.76
CA GLU A 128 -4.11 6.13 -14.51
C GLU A 128 -4.39 4.71 -13.97
N SER A 129 -5.56 4.48 -13.37
CA SER A 129 -5.96 3.18 -12.82
C SER A 129 -6.53 2.26 -13.90
N VAL A 130 -5.66 1.87 -14.84
CA VAL A 130 -5.99 1.03 -16.00
C VAL A 130 -5.52 -0.39 -15.74
N GLN A 131 -6.39 -1.36 -16.03
CA GLN A 131 -6.01 -2.78 -16.08
C GLN A 131 -5.88 -3.22 -17.54
N GLY A 132 -4.77 -3.88 -17.86
CA GLY A 132 -4.47 -4.33 -19.21
C GLY A 132 -4.26 -5.84 -19.31
N ALA A 133 -4.68 -6.41 -20.43
CA ALA A 133 -4.39 -7.79 -20.82
C ALA A 133 -4.18 -7.85 -22.34
N TRP A 134 -3.31 -8.74 -22.80
CA TRP A 134 -3.16 -9.03 -24.23
C TRP A 134 -4.16 -10.10 -24.64
N GLY A 135 -4.82 -9.96 -25.79
CA GLY A 135 -5.71 -10.98 -26.32
C GLY A 135 -6.93 -10.44 -27.05
N LYS A 136 -8.06 -11.13 -26.91
CA LYS A 136 -9.35 -10.75 -27.52
C LYS A 136 -10.46 -10.61 -26.49
N CYS A 137 -11.23 -9.54 -26.59
CA CYS A 137 -12.43 -9.33 -25.79
C CYS A 137 -13.62 -9.84 -26.59
N THR A 138 -14.36 -10.83 -26.07
CA THR A 138 -15.49 -11.44 -26.78
C THR A 138 -16.72 -11.50 -25.90
N ALA A 139 -17.89 -11.24 -26.48
CA ALA A 139 -19.17 -11.44 -25.81
C ALA A 139 -19.31 -12.92 -25.39
N LEU A 140 -19.78 -13.14 -24.17
CA LEU A 140 -20.09 -14.47 -23.66
C LEU A 140 -21.45 -14.90 -24.23
N GLU A 141 -21.46 -16.00 -24.98
CA GLU A 141 -22.68 -16.54 -25.59
C GLU A 141 -23.76 -16.81 -24.53
N GLY A 142 -25.01 -16.44 -24.85
CA GLY A 142 -26.15 -16.63 -23.95
C GLY A 142 -26.18 -15.69 -22.73
N SER A 143 -25.25 -14.73 -22.63
CA SER A 143 -25.25 -13.71 -21.58
C SER A 143 -25.83 -12.38 -22.07
N ASP A 144 -26.47 -11.63 -21.18
CA ASP A 144 -26.93 -10.26 -21.45
C ASP A 144 -25.77 -9.27 -21.22
N GLY A 145 -25.01 -8.99 -22.28
CA GLY A 145 -23.96 -7.95 -22.29
C GLY A 145 -22.73 -8.26 -21.43
N THR A 146 -22.42 -9.54 -21.17
CA THR A 146 -21.19 -9.94 -20.48
C THR A 146 -20.10 -10.26 -21.49
N TYR A 147 -18.88 -9.82 -21.20
CA TYR A 147 -17.70 -10.05 -22.03
C TYR A 147 -16.63 -10.79 -21.24
N ILE A 148 -15.82 -11.58 -21.95
CA ILE A 148 -14.66 -12.29 -21.42
C ILE A 148 -13.40 -11.92 -22.21
N ILE A 149 -12.26 -11.92 -21.53
CA ILE A 149 -10.95 -11.72 -22.14
C ILE A 149 -10.32 -13.08 -22.39
N LYS A 150 -10.15 -13.44 -23.66
CA LYS A 150 -9.33 -14.58 -24.08
C LYS A 150 -7.89 -14.11 -24.18
N GLU A 151 -7.08 -14.46 -23.18
CA GLU A 151 -5.67 -14.07 -23.14
C GLU A 151 -4.92 -14.58 -24.37
N GLY A 152 -4.23 -13.66 -25.03
CA GLY A 152 -3.33 -13.92 -26.15
C GLY A 152 -1.88 -13.93 -25.70
N SER A 153 -0.98 -14.10 -26.66
CA SER A 153 0.46 -14.04 -26.41
C SER A 153 0.92 -12.61 -26.06
N PRO A 154 1.92 -12.46 -25.18
CA PRO A 154 2.33 -11.16 -24.64
C PRO A 154 2.96 -10.24 -25.69
N GLY A 155 2.30 -9.10 -25.96
CA GLY A 155 2.50 -8.30 -27.18
C GLY A 155 3.56 -7.20 -27.16
N PHE A 156 4.45 -7.07 -26.17
CA PHE A 156 5.57 -6.11 -26.26
C PHE A 156 6.86 -6.70 -26.84
N ARG A 157 7.02 -8.03 -26.78
CA ARG A 157 8.26 -8.72 -27.18
C ARG A 157 8.06 -9.70 -28.32
N ASP A 158 6.87 -10.25 -28.44
CA ASP A 158 6.57 -11.28 -29.42
C ASP A 158 5.83 -10.65 -30.60
N ASP A 159 6.21 -10.96 -31.84
CA ASP A 159 5.56 -10.47 -33.08
C ASP A 159 4.14 -11.02 -33.29
N THR A 160 3.60 -11.64 -32.26
CA THR A 160 2.24 -12.14 -32.23
C THR A 160 1.27 -10.98 -32.10
N GLY A 161 0.47 -10.73 -33.14
CA GLY A 161 -0.48 -9.62 -33.23
C GLY A 161 -1.72 -9.75 -32.35
N SER A 162 -1.55 -10.00 -31.05
CA SER A 162 -2.65 -9.91 -30.08
C SER A 162 -2.88 -8.45 -29.70
N ASP A 163 -4.14 -8.05 -29.63
CA ASP A 163 -4.51 -6.67 -29.28
C ASP A 163 -4.32 -6.44 -27.78
N LEU A 164 -4.11 -5.17 -27.40
CA LEU A 164 -4.02 -4.76 -26.01
C LEU A 164 -5.40 -4.30 -25.54
N ILE A 165 -6.00 -5.05 -24.61
CA ILE A 165 -7.30 -4.74 -24.02
C ILE A 165 -7.05 -3.99 -22.73
N LEU A 166 -7.54 -2.74 -22.66
CA LEU A 166 -7.42 -1.87 -21.50
C LEU A 166 -8.80 -1.62 -20.90
N SER A 167 -8.89 -1.62 -19.56
CA SER A 167 -10.14 -1.40 -18.85
C SER A 167 -9.98 -0.45 -17.67
N PHE A 168 -10.93 0.48 -17.52
CA PHE A 168 -10.93 1.48 -16.45
C PHE A 168 -12.37 1.87 -16.09
N TRP A 169 -12.57 2.30 -14.83
CA TRP A 169 -13.90 2.67 -14.31
C TRP A 169 -14.15 4.15 -14.51
N VAL A 170 -15.36 4.48 -14.96
CA VAL A 170 -15.78 5.84 -15.30
C VAL A 170 -17.20 6.09 -14.79
N ASN A 171 -17.51 7.35 -14.45
CA ASN A 171 -18.88 7.79 -14.18
C ASN A 171 -19.65 7.79 -15.51
N SER A 172 -20.84 7.20 -15.53
CA SER A 172 -21.70 7.15 -16.73
C SER A 172 -21.93 8.54 -17.35
N GLU A 173 -21.94 9.60 -16.53
CA GLU A 173 -22.06 10.99 -17.00
C GLU A 173 -20.90 11.47 -17.90
N HIS A 174 -19.69 10.91 -17.76
CA HIS A 174 -18.53 11.32 -18.56
C HIS A 174 -18.49 10.70 -19.96
N VAL A 175 -19.28 9.65 -20.18
CA VAL A 175 -19.36 8.94 -21.47
C VAL A 175 -20.64 9.25 -22.22
N ALA A 176 -21.57 9.96 -21.58
CA ALA A 176 -22.88 10.32 -22.14
C ALA A 176 -22.89 11.45 -23.19
N PRO A 177 -21.99 12.45 -23.17
CA PRO A 177 -21.99 13.47 -24.21
C PRO A 177 -21.78 12.88 -25.61
N THR A 178 -22.21 13.60 -26.64
CA THR A 178 -22.02 13.18 -28.03
C THR A 178 -20.59 13.47 -28.50
N GLY A 179 -20.04 12.59 -29.35
CA GLY A 179 -18.71 12.77 -29.93
C GLY A 179 -17.53 12.52 -28.97
N ILE A 180 -17.77 11.89 -27.82
CA ILE A 180 -16.69 11.48 -26.90
C ILE A 180 -15.70 10.56 -27.63
N THR A 181 -14.41 10.83 -27.42
CA THR A 181 -13.31 9.99 -27.89
C THR A 181 -12.60 9.36 -26.70
N VAL A 182 -12.29 8.07 -26.81
CA VAL A 182 -11.46 7.34 -25.85
C VAL A 182 -10.07 7.17 -26.46
N SER A 183 -9.01 7.45 -25.70
CA SER A 183 -7.65 7.32 -26.20
C SER A 183 -6.71 6.62 -25.24
N LEU A 184 -5.67 6.00 -25.79
CA LEU A 184 -4.48 5.54 -25.09
C LEU A 184 -3.35 6.53 -25.37
N SER A 185 -2.73 7.05 -24.32
CA SER A 185 -1.58 7.96 -24.42
C SER A 185 -0.47 7.56 -23.45
N LEU A 186 0.71 8.15 -23.65
CA LEU A 186 1.77 8.11 -22.65
C LEU A 186 1.49 9.15 -21.56
N LEU A 187 1.75 8.80 -20.30
CA LEU A 187 1.70 9.73 -19.19
C LEU A 187 2.65 10.90 -19.47
N HIS A 188 2.12 12.12 -19.40
CA HIS A 188 2.83 13.35 -19.72
C HIS A 188 3.95 13.65 -18.73
N THR A 189 5.11 13.05 -18.95
CA THR A 189 6.34 13.26 -18.17
C THR A 189 7.38 13.98 -19.02
N PRO A 190 8.31 14.75 -18.43
CA PRO A 190 9.39 15.39 -19.18
C PRO A 190 10.16 14.40 -20.05
N LEU A 191 10.39 13.18 -19.55
CA LEU A 191 11.07 12.12 -20.30
C LEU A 191 10.23 11.61 -21.47
N ALA A 192 8.94 11.32 -21.26
CA ALA A 192 8.06 10.87 -22.34
C ALA A 192 7.91 11.93 -23.44
N ARG A 193 7.79 13.22 -23.08
CA ARG A 193 7.81 14.31 -24.05
C ARG A 193 9.13 14.36 -24.80
N TYR A 194 10.25 14.34 -24.10
CA TYR A 194 11.56 14.40 -24.74
C TYR A 194 11.77 13.26 -25.74
N GLN A 195 11.27 12.06 -25.42
CA GLN A 195 11.46 10.86 -26.25
C GLN A 195 10.45 10.70 -27.40
N TYR A 196 9.19 11.12 -27.22
CA TYR A 196 8.10 10.74 -28.12
C TYR A 196 7.29 11.93 -28.69
N LEU A 197 7.66 13.18 -28.37
CA LEU A 197 6.91 14.35 -28.84
C LEU A 197 6.95 14.50 -30.37
N GLN A 198 8.04 14.08 -31.02
CA GLN A 198 8.16 14.21 -32.48
C GLN A 198 7.22 13.23 -33.20
N GLU A 199 7.07 12.02 -32.68
CA GLU A 199 6.27 10.97 -33.29
C GLU A 199 4.79 11.02 -32.89
N LEU A 200 4.49 11.36 -31.62
CA LEU A 200 3.13 11.29 -31.05
C LEU A 200 2.47 12.65 -30.84
N GLY A 201 3.20 13.76 -31.06
CA GLY A 201 2.71 15.11 -30.85
C GLY A 201 2.47 15.46 -29.38
N GLU A 202 1.88 16.64 -29.13
CA GLU A 202 1.72 17.22 -27.79
C GLU A 202 0.88 16.37 -26.83
N SER A 203 -0.08 15.59 -27.36
CA SER A 203 -0.96 14.72 -26.55
C SER A 203 -0.35 13.35 -26.25
N LEU A 204 0.80 13.01 -26.86
CA LEU A 204 1.48 11.72 -26.74
C LEU A 204 0.53 10.52 -26.96
N THR A 205 -0.41 10.66 -27.89
CA THR A 205 -1.48 9.67 -28.14
C THR A 205 -0.97 8.55 -29.03
N LEU A 206 -1.12 7.30 -28.56
CA LEU A 206 -0.80 6.08 -29.31
C LEU A 206 -1.99 5.63 -30.16
N PHE A 207 -3.19 5.72 -29.60
CA PHE A 207 -4.41 5.25 -30.23
C PHE A 207 -5.63 6.01 -29.72
N SER A 208 -6.64 6.17 -30.57
CA SER A 208 -7.91 6.79 -30.19
C SER A 208 -9.05 6.25 -31.04
N ALA A 209 -10.21 6.07 -30.43
CA ALA A 209 -11.44 5.65 -31.08
C ALA A 209 -12.64 6.40 -30.49
N GLY A 210 -13.72 6.53 -31.28
CA GLY A 210 -14.97 7.12 -30.80
C GLY A 210 -15.62 6.21 -29.76
N ILE A 211 -16.33 6.78 -28.78
CA ILE A 211 -16.96 5.95 -27.73
C ILE A 211 -18.07 5.04 -28.24
N THR A 212 -18.63 5.37 -29.40
CA THR A 212 -19.67 4.60 -30.10
C THR A 212 -19.10 3.59 -31.09
N ASP A 213 -17.77 3.58 -31.28
CA ASP A 213 -17.08 2.59 -32.10
C ASP A 213 -17.02 1.25 -31.34
N LYS A 214 -17.97 0.36 -31.63
CA LYS A 214 -18.11 -0.93 -30.94
C LYS A 214 -16.99 -1.92 -31.27
N ASP A 215 -16.18 -1.66 -32.30
CA ASP A 215 -15.04 -2.53 -32.65
C ASP A 215 -13.85 -2.27 -31.73
N ASP A 216 -13.61 -1.01 -31.39
CA ASP A 216 -12.46 -0.58 -30.59
C ASP A 216 -12.83 -0.17 -29.14
N VAL A 217 -14.09 0.16 -28.87
CA VAL A 217 -14.55 0.63 -27.54
C VAL A 217 -15.82 -0.09 -27.10
N LEU A 218 -15.78 -0.62 -25.88
CA LEU A 218 -16.98 -1.17 -25.22
C LEU A 218 -17.25 -0.45 -23.90
N VAL A 219 -18.51 -0.10 -23.66
CA VAL A 219 -18.96 0.43 -22.36
C VAL A 219 -19.80 -0.65 -21.69
N LEU A 220 -19.32 -1.16 -20.56
CA LEU A 220 -19.88 -2.33 -19.88
C LEU A 220 -20.30 -2.02 -18.45
N LYS A 221 -21.31 -2.75 -17.94
CA LYS A 221 -21.73 -2.69 -16.52
C LYS A 221 -20.61 -3.16 -15.59
N ASN A 222 -19.99 -4.26 -15.96
CA ASN A 222 -18.98 -4.95 -15.17
C ASN A 222 -17.69 -5.10 -15.99
N ARG A 223 -16.55 -5.12 -15.31
CA ARG A 223 -15.26 -5.30 -15.97
C ARG A 223 -15.12 -6.76 -16.41
N PRO A 224 -14.79 -7.03 -17.69
CA PRO A 224 -14.57 -8.39 -18.17
C PRO A 224 -13.29 -8.96 -17.53
N THR A 225 -13.29 -10.27 -17.30
CA THR A 225 -12.13 -11.02 -16.80
C THR A 225 -11.83 -12.19 -17.72
N SER A 226 -10.79 -12.97 -17.44
CA SER A 226 -10.57 -14.24 -18.13
C SER A 226 -11.54 -15.36 -17.69
N SER A 227 -12.38 -15.08 -16.70
CA SER A 227 -13.47 -15.92 -16.21
C SER A 227 -14.83 -15.41 -16.70
N PRO A 228 -15.84 -16.30 -16.83
CA PRO A 228 -17.24 -15.90 -17.03
C PRO A 228 -17.81 -15.00 -15.92
N GLU A 229 -17.16 -14.93 -14.76
CA GLU A 229 -17.54 -14.04 -13.66
C GLU A 229 -16.94 -12.64 -13.89
N PRO A 230 -17.75 -11.64 -14.27
CA PRO A 230 -17.24 -10.30 -14.48
C PRO A 230 -17.03 -9.61 -13.14
N GLN A 231 -16.04 -8.73 -13.09
CA GLN A 231 -15.69 -8.02 -11.88
C GLN A 231 -16.54 -6.76 -11.72
N GLN A 232 -17.38 -6.74 -10.69
CA GLN A 232 -18.20 -5.58 -10.36
C GLN A 232 -17.35 -4.40 -9.85
N ALA A 233 -17.90 -3.19 -9.95
CA ALA A 233 -17.29 -2.00 -9.38
C ALA A 233 -17.26 -2.06 -7.85
N GLN A 234 -18.30 -2.57 -7.19
CA GLN A 234 -18.34 -2.66 -5.73
C GLN A 234 -17.51 -3.86 -5.24
N ARG A 235 -16.28 -3.61 -4.79
CA ARG A 235 -15.39 -4.68 -4.28
C ARG A 235 -15.46 -4.89 -2.77
N LEU A 236 -15.91 -3.88 -2.01
CA LEU A 236 -15.85 -3.93 -0.55
C LEU A 236 -17.19 -3.51 0.03
N ALA A 237 -17.94 -4.49 0.55
CA ALA A 237 -18.90 -4.19 1.59
C ALA A 237 -18.12 -3.53 2.75
N PRO A 238 -18.55 -2.36 3.26
CA PRO A 238 -17.93 -1.80 4.44
C PRO A 238 -17.96 -2.87 5.54
N PRO A 239 -16.85 -3.11 6.25
CA PRO A 239 -16.87 -4.02 7.39
C PRO A 239 -18.00 -3.55 8.31
N ALA A 240 -18.79 -4.50 8.83
CA ALA A 240 -19.81 -4.19 9.82
C ALA A 240 -19.12 -3.34 10.91
N PRO A 241 -19.72 -2.20 11.33
CA PRO A 241 -19.14 -1.41 12.39
C PRO A 241 -18.89 -2.37 13.55
N VAL A 242 -17.62 -2.50 13.95
CA VAL A 242 -17.30 -3.25 15.17
C VAL A 242 -18.16 -2.60 16.24
N VAL A 243 -19.04 -3.39 16.87
CA VAL A 243 -19.84 -2.94 18.01
C VAL A 243 -18.84 -2.73 19.13
N ASP A 244 -18.21 -1.57 19.12
CA ASP A 244 -17.27 -1.21 20.15
C ASP A 244 -18.08 -0.76 21.35
N ASN A 245 -17.97 -1.51 22.44
CA ASN A 245 -18.46 -1.09 23.75
C ASN A 245 -17.63 0.08 24.31
N ALA A 246 -16.65 0.60 23.55
CA ALA A 246 -15.91 1.81 23.87
C ALA A 246 -16.83 3.03 24.00
N LYS A 247 -16.52 3.86 25.01
CA LYS A 247 -17.17 5.15 25.20
C LYS A 247 -16.70 6.12 24.12
N ARG A 248 -17.66 6.78 23.46
CA ARG A 248 -17.37 7.87 22.53
C ARG A 248 -16.65 8.99 23.27
N CYS A 249 -15.50 9.41 22.75
CA CYS A 249 -14.71 10.52 23.28
C CYS A 249 -14.75 11.67 22.29
N TYR A 250 -14.84 12.90 22.80
CA TYR A 250 -14.73 14.10 21.98
C TYR A 250 -13.25 14.44 21.80
N ILE A 251 -12.83 14.63 20.55
CA ILE A 251 -11.48 15.07 20.21
C ILE A 251 -11.56 16.49 19.71
N THR A 252 -10.97 17.42 20.47
CA THR A 252 -10.84 18.81 20.04
C THR A 252 -9.50 18.99 19.34
N VAL A 253 -9.56 19.48 18.10
CA VAL A 253 -8.39 19.84 17.28
C VAL A 253 -8.10 21.32 17.47
N ARG A 254 -6.91 21.65 17.96
CA ARG A 254 -6.43 23.04 18.00
C ARG A 254 -5.60 23.33 16.75
N ALA A 255 -6.10 24.24 15.90
CA ALA A 255 -5.36 24.77 14.75
C ALA A 255 -4.72 26.11 15.12
N ASN A 256 -3.49 26.35 14.68
CA ASN A 256 -2.82 27.63 14.84
C ASN A 256 -3.13 28.53 13.64
N LYS A 257 -3.72 29.71 13.87
CA LYS A 257 -4.08 30.66 12.80
C LYS A 257 -2.85 31.21 12.05
N GLU A 258 -1.67 31.22 12.64
CA GLU A 258 -0.46 31.85 12.09
C GLU A 258 0.38 30.94 11.21
N SER A 259 0.29 29.61 11.37
CA SER A 259 1.11 28.62 10.64
C SER A 259 0.30 27.74 9.66
N GLY A 260 -0.95 28.12 9.41
CA GLY A 260 -1.88 27.42 8.53
C GLY A 260 -2.67 26.30 9.21
N SER A 261 -3.53 25.63 8.44
CA SER A 261 -4.51 24.61 8.89
C SER A 261 -3.87 23.28 9.32
N GLN A 262 -2.87 23.30 10.19
CA GLN A 262 -2.20 22.08 10.69
C GLN A 262 -2.74 21.71 12.07
N ILE A 263 -3.19 20.46 12.19
CA ILE A 263 -3.59 19.84 13.45
C ILE A 263 -2.31 19.55 14.25
N ARG A 264 -2.14 20.17 15.43
CA ARG A 264 -0.92 20.03 16.25
C ARG A 264 -1.13 19.26 17.54
N GLU A 265 -2.32 19.36 18.10
CA GLU A 265 -2.69 18.80 19.39
C GLU A 265 -4.14 18.30 19.32
N MET A 266 -4.36 17.15 19.95
CA MET A 266 -5.68 16.56 20.18
C MET A 266 -5.91 16.48 21.69
N MET A 267 -7.08 16.92 22.14
CA MET A 267 -7.49 16.78 23.54
C MET A 267 -8.66 15.79 23.63
N VAL A 268 -8.56 14.85 24.57
CA VAL A 268 -9.60 13.86 24.90
C VAL A 268 -10.06 14.07 26.34
N ARG A 269 -11.38 14.14 26.55
CA ARG A 269 -11.97 14.16 27.89
C ARG A 269 -12.52 12.80 28.28
N LEU A 270 -12.08 12.30 29.44
CA LEU A 270 -12.57 11.08 30.04
C LEU A 270 -13.35 11.38 31.32
N GLN A 271 -14.60 10.93 31.37
CA GLN A 271 -15.41 11.06 32.57
C GLN A 271 -15.22 9.85 33.49
N VAL A 272 -14.82 10.12 34.74
CA VAL A 272 -14.55 9.09 35.74
C VAL A 272 -15.84 8.73 36.49
N LYS A 273 -16.27 7.47 36.38
CA LYS A 273 -17.56 7.02 36.94
C LYS A 273 -17.44 6.23 38.25
N SER A 274 -16.35 5.49 38.46
CA SER A 274 -16.19 4.68 39.67
C SER A 274 -15.85 5.53 40.88
N GLU A 275 -16.55 5.31 42.00
CA GLU A 275 -16.34 6.09 43.24
C GLU A 275 -14.92 5.97 43.80
N SER A 276 -14.27 4.82 43.64
CA SER A 276 -12.86 4.63 43.98
C SER A 276 -11.92 5.56 43.20
N ALA A 277 -12.23 5.80 41.92
CA ALA A 277 -11.45 6.68 41.05
C ALA A 277 -11.81 8.16 41.27
N LYS A 278 -13.07 8.50 41.55
CA LYS A 278 -13.43 9.87 41.99
C LYS A 278 -12.74 10.25 43.29
N ALA A 279 -12.69 9.34 44.26
CA ALA A 279 -11.94 9.54 45.51
C ALA A 279 -10.42 9.63 45.26
N ALA A 280 -9.89 8.91 44.27
CA ALA A 280 -8.49 9.04 43.87
C ALA A 280 -8.19 10.39 43.19
N LEU A 281 -9.09 10.90 42.34
CA LEU A 281 -9.01 12.25 41.75
C LEU A 281 -8.99 13.32 42.85
N ALA A 282 -9.89 13.24 43.83
CA ALA A 282 -9.96 14.18 44.95
C ALA A 282 -8.69 14.19 45.82
N ARG A 283 -7.94 13.08 45.84
CA ARG A 283 -6.64 12.97 46.54
C ARG A 283 -5.44 13.39 45.69
N GLY A 284 -5.65 13.84 44.46
CA GLY A 284 -4.58 14.27 43.57
C GLY A 284 -3.67 13.14 43.09
N VAL A 285 -4.17 11.90 43.04
CA VAL A 285 -3.40 10.76 42.50
C VAL A 285 -3.07 11.04 41.04
N LYS A 286 -1.79 10.94 40.68
CA LYS A 286 -1.36 11.04 39.27
C LYS A 286 -1.51 9.68 38.60
N GLY A 287 -2.21 9.64 37.47
CA GLY A 287 -2.26 8.45 36.62
C GLY A 287 -0.92 8.20 35.93
N SER A 288 -0.71 6.98 35.45
CA SER A 288 0.40 6.65 34.56
C SER A 288 -0.12 6.40 33.15
N MET A 289 0.76 6.49 32.16
CA MET A 289 0.40 6.29 30.76
C MET A 289 1.35 5.32 30.08
N GLY A 290 0.80 4.55 29.15
CA GLY A 290 1.54 3.69 28.25
C GLY A 290 1.00 3.83 26.84
N GLN A 291 1.85 4.17 25.87
CA GLN A 291 1.45 4.12 24.47
C GLN A 291 1.45 2.65 24.02
N VAL A 292 0.28 2.12 23.68
CA VAL A 292 0.12 0.74 23.21
C VAL A 292 0.32 0.64 21.69
N GLY A 293 0.04 1.73 20.98
CA GLY A 293 0.23 1.80 19.54
C GLY A 293 0.27 3.23 19.02
N PRO A 294 0.49 3.43 17.72
CA PRO A 294 0.73 4.76 17.15
C PRO A 294 -0.36 5.77 17.52
N CYS A 295 -1.60 5.32 17.48
CA CYS A 295 -2.76 6.14 17.77
C CYS A 295 -3.50 5.65 19.03
N THR A 296 -2.84 4.94 19.95
CA THR A 296 -3.51 4.33 21.09
C THR A 296 -2.71 4.53 22.37
N LEU A 297 -3.37 5.10 23.38
CA LEU A 297 -2.82 5.40 24.68
C LEU A 297 -3.64 4.69 25.75
N ASP A 298 -3.00 3.94 26.63
CA ASP A 298 -3.60 3.45 27.86
C ASP A 298 -3.26 4.44 28.99
N VAL A 299 -4.30 4.88 29.69
CA VAL A 299 -4.18 5.69 30.90
C VAL A 299 -4.58 4.81 32.08
N ASP A 300 -3.60 4.43 32.90
CA ASP A 300 -3.84 3.74 34.16
C ASP A 300 -4.14 4.76 35.25
N PHE A 301 -5.36 4.68 35.78
CA PHE A 301 -5.82 5.53 36.84
C PHE A 301 -6.67 4.75 37.85
N ALA A 302 -6.21 4.72 39.10
CA ALA A 302 -6.93 4.15 40.24
C ALA A 302 -7.47 2.72 40.00
N ARG A 303 -6.62 1.83 39.46
CA ARG A 303 -6.94 0.42 39.11
C ARG A 303 -7.91 0.26 37.94
N SER A 304 -8.12 1.32 37.17
CA SER A 304 -8.87 1.29 35.92
C SER A 304 -7.94 1.68 34.77
N ILE A 305 -8.00 0.95 33.66
CA ILE A 305 -7.26 1.27 32.44
C ILE A 305 -8.24 1.90 31.46
N TYR A 306 -7.99 3.16 31.10
CA TYR A 306 -8.73 3.86 30.06
C TYR A 306 -7.94 3.82 28.76
N ARG A 307 -8.43 3.05 27.78
CA ARG A 307 -7.83 2.99 26.46
C ARG A 307 -8.40 4.08 25.56
N ILE A 308 -7.55 4.97 25.10
CA ILE A 308 -7.89 6.09 24.23
C ILE A 308 -7.37 5.80 22.83
N GLN A 309 -8.24 5.89 21.83
CA GLN A 309 -7.89 5.76 20.42
C GLN A 309 -7.99 7.12 19.72
N PHE A 310 -6.86 7.57 19.19
CA PHE A 310 -6.75 8.77 18.38
C PHE A 310 -6.93 8.43 16.89
N PRO A 311 -7.46 9.36 16.07
CA PRO A 311 -7.56 9.18 14.62
C PRO A 311 -6.20 9.34 13.92
N TYR A 312 -5.19 9.87 14.62
CA TYR A 312 -3.85 10.12 14.11
C TYR A 312 -2.77 9.69 15.10
N PRO A 313 -1.56 9.34 14.62
CA PRO A 313 -0.47 8.98 15.50
C PRO A 313 -0.07 10.13 16.43
N ILE A 314 0.17 9.80 17.70
CA ILE A 314 0.54 10.75 18.75
C ILE A 314 2.00 10.58 19.17
N LEU A 315 2.65 11.65 19.60
CA LEU A 315 3.98 11.62 20.20
C LEU A 315 3.85 11.32 21.69
N SER A 316 4.19 10.10 22.13
CA SER A 316 4.17 9.73 23.56
C SER A 316 4.98 10.68 24.43
N SER A 317 6.11 11.17 23.93
CA SER A 317 6.99 12.07 24.67
C SER A 317 6.37 13.46 24.93
N ARG A 318 5.21 13.74 24.32
CA ARG A 318 4.47 15.01 24.44
C ARG A 318 2.99 14.73 24.67
N VAL A 319 2.72 13.85 25.63
CA VAL A 319 1.38 13.66 26.17
C VAL A 319 1.33 14.26 27.57
N ALA A 320 0.32 15.08 27.83
CA ALA A 320 0.03 15.63 29.15
C ALA A 320 -1.34 15.14 29.63
N ILE A 321 -1.43 14.90 30.94
CA ILE A 321 -2.69 14.56 31.60
C ILE A 321 -2.98 15.66 32.61
N GLU A 322 -4.17 16.22 32.51
CA GLU A 322 -4.72 17.16 33.48
C GLU A 322 -5.93 16.52 34.17
N VAL A 323 -5.98 16.67 35.49
CA VAL A 323 -7.04 16.13 36.33
C VAL A 323 -7.94 17.28 36.77
N LEU A 324 -9.20 17.23 36.37
CA LEU A 324 -10.23 18.18 36.76
C LEU A 324 -11.01 17.60 37.94
N THR A 325 -10.57 17.94 39.16
CA THR A 325 -11.12 17.38 40.41
C THR A 325 -12.58 17.75 40.64
N GLU A 326 -12.97 18.98 40.28
CA GLU A 326 -14.32 19.53 40.46
C GLU A 326 -15.37 18.84 39.57
N THR A 327 -15.01 18.50 38.33
CA THR A 327 -15.92 17.84 37.37
C THR A 327 -15.75 16.32 37.33
N HIS A 328 -14.80 15.78 38.09
CA HIS A 328 -14.39 14.37 38.07
C HIS A 328 -13.97 13.88 36.67
N GLU A 329 -13.20 14.71 35.97
CA GLU A 329 -12.76 14.44 34.60
C GLU A 329 -11.23 14.37 34.50
N ILE A 330 -10.78 13.67 33.47
CA ILE A 330 -9.37 13.59 33.07
C ILE A 330 -9.30 14.14 31.65
N GLU A 331 -8.52 15.20 31.45
CA GLU A 331 -8.18 15.70 30.12
C GLU A 331 -6.82 15.14 29.70
N VAL A 332 -6.75 14.59 28.49
CA VAL A 332 -5.53 14.05 27.91
C VAL A 332 -5.19 14.86 26.68
N PHE A 333 -4.07 15.57 26.72
CA PHE A 333 -3.54 16.35 25.61
C PHE A 333 -2.43 15.56 24.93
N ALA A 334 -2.61 15.28 23.63
CA ALA A 334 -1.67 14.51 22.85
C ALA A 334 -1.26 15.27 21.59
N HIS A 335 0.04 15.51 21.44
CA HIS A 335 0.58 16.11 20.23
C HIS A 335 0.64 15.12 19.07
N ILE A 336 0.38 15.60 17.87
CA ILE A 336 0.43 14.76 16.66
C ILE A 336 1.86 14.55 16.21
N SER A 337 2.16 13.32 15.81
CA SER A 337 3.40 12.98 15.13
C SER A 337 3.39 13.55 13.72
N THR A 338 4.07 14.69 13.55
CA THR A 338 4.24 15.36 12.23
C THR A 338 5.48 14.89 11.50
N GLN A 339 6.37 14.15 12.17
CA GLN A 339 7.59 13.58 11.62
C GLN A 339 7.75 12.16 12.18
N LEU A 340 8.12 11.22 11.32
CA LEU A 340 8.55 9.89 11.75
C LEU A 340 9.81 10.05 12.61
N SER A 341 9.69 9.75 13.90
CA SER A 341 10.79 9.75 14.86
C SER A 341 10.66 8.51 15.72
N LEU A 342 11.66 7.64 15.68
CA LEU A 342 11.76 6.47 16.56
C LEU A 342 12.14 6.88 17.98
N GLN A 343 12.64 8.10 18.17
CA GLN A 343 13.10 8.58 19.47
C GLN A 343 12.07 9.43 20.22
N ALA A 344 11.12 10.04 19.50
CA ALA A 344 10.13 10.96 20.09
C ALA A 344 8.73 10.34 20.28
N GLY A 345 8.56 9.05 19.97
CA GLY A 345 7.27 8.38 19.91
C GLY A 345 6.48 8.70 18.62
N GLY A 346 5.33 8.06 18.43
CA GLY A 346 4.58 8.10 17.17
C GLY A 346 4.22 6.72 16.64
N TYR A 347 4.40 6.52 15.32
CA TYR A 347 4.57 5.15 14.79
C TYR A 347 5.53 4.39 15.71
N PRO A 348 5.15 3.19 16.18
CA PRO A 348 5.78 2.57 17.34
C PRO A 348 7.29 2.48 17.16
N ASP A 349 8.01 2.39 18.28
CA ASP A 349 9.44 2.06 18.32
C ASP A 349 9.78 0.83 17.45
N ASN A 350 8.76 0.03 17.14
CA ASN A 350 8.72 -0.97 16.08
C ASN A 350 8.11 -0.43 14.77
N LEU A 351 8.93 -0.23 13.72
CA LEU A 351 8.46 0.15 12.37
C LEU A 351 7.59 -0.92 11.68
N PHE A 352 7.61 -2.15 12.17
CA PHE A 352 6.95 -3.32 11.58
C PHE A 352 6.09 -4.03 12.65
N PRO A 353 5.07 -3.35 13.20
CA PRO A 353 4.30 -3.90 14.31
C PRO A 353 3.50 -5.13 13.86
N ILE A 354 3.47 -6.13 14.73
CA ILE A 354 2.63 -7.32 14.58
C ILE A 354 1.55 -7.24 15.63
N LEU A 355 0.30 -7.31 15.18
CA LEU A 355 -0.85 -7.26 16.06
C LEU A 355 -1.13 -8.63 16.65
N HIS A 356 -1.33 -8.65 17.96
CA HIS A 356 -1.81 -9.81 18.70
C HIS A 356 -3.34 -9.78 18.76
N HIS A 357 -4.00 -10.34 17.74
CA HIS A 357 -5.43 -10.67 17.80
C HIS A 357 -5.60 -12.16 18.09
N THR A 358 -6.49 -12.86 17.38
CA THR A 358 -6.60 -14.32 17.45
C THR A 358 -5.35 -15.02 16.89
N THR A 359 -4.69 -14.38 15.93
CA THR A 359 -3.43 -14.81 15.32
C THR A 359 -2.49 -13.61 15.14
N PRO A 360 -1.18 -13.76 15.37
CA PRO A 360 -0.21 -12.72 15.04
C PRO A 360 -0.31 -12.33 13.57
N SER A 361 -0.53 -11.04 13.30
CA SER A 361 -0.68 -10.51 11.94
C SER A 361 0.14 -9.24 11.77
N PRO A 362 0.99 -9.11 10.73
CA PRO A 362 1.67 -7.85 10.46
C PRO A 362 0.65 -6.74 10.20
N TRP A 363 0.89 -5.54 10.75
CA TRP A 363 -0.02 -4.42 10.62
C TRP A 363 0.10 -3.68 9.28
N ASN A 364 1.34 -3.46 8.84
CA ASN A 364 1.68 -2.59 7.72
C ASN A 364 2.35 -3.32 6.56
N ILE A 365 2.32 -4.65 6.57
CA ILE A 365 2.80 -5.50 5.47
C ILE A 365 1.69 -6.50 5.15
N HIS A 366 1.28 -6.60 3.89
CA HIS A 366 0.20 -7.49 3.48
C HIS A 366 0.63 -8.96 3.49
N HIS A 367 -0.30 -9.84 3.86
CA HIS A 367 -0.10 -11.29 3.82
C HIS A 367 0.10 -11.79 2.38
N ILE A 368 0.98 -12.77 2.23
CA ILE A 368 1.28 -13.43 0.95
C ILE A 368 1.44 -14.93 1.16
N HIS A 369 1.12 -15.70 0.12
CA HIS A 369 1.37 -17.14 0.08
C HIS A 369 2.46 -17.42 -0.98
N PRO A 370 3.74 -17.57 -0.61
CA PRO A 370 4.86 -17.63 -1.55
C PRO A 370 4.68 -18.67 -2.66
N GLN A 371 4.18 -19.87 -2.32
CA GLN A 371 3.99 -20.98 -3.28
C GLN A 371 2.92 -20.69 -4.35
N ARG A 372 2.07 -19.67 -4.17
CA ARG A 372 1.07 -19.24 -5.17
C ARG A 372 1.61 -18.13 -6.09
N LEU A 373 2.80 -17.61 -5.82
CA LEU A 373 3.37 -16.52 -6.59
C LEU A 373 4.24 -17.08 -7.72
N PRO A 374 4.11 -16.56 -8.96
CA PRO A 374 4.93 -16.98 -10.07
C PRO A 374 6.42 -16.81 -9.78
N LEU A 375 7.20 -17.85 -10.06
CA LEU A 375 8.66 -17.83 -9.94
C LEU A 375 9.26 -17.10 -11.15
N ILE A 376 10.20 -16.19 -10.89
CA ILE A 376 10.91 -15.43 -11.92
C ILE A 376 12.13 -16.23 -12.36
N ASN A 377 12.27 -16.43 -13.68
CA ASN A 377 13.47 -17.02 -14.26
C ASN A 377 14.67 -16.06 -14.12
N ILE A 378 15.59 -16.38 -13.21
CA ILE A 378 16.78 -15.56 -12.95
C ILE A 378 17.94 -15.81 -13.93
N GLN A 379 17.84 -16.82 -14.80
CA GLN A 379 18.89 -17.13 -15.77
C GLN A 379 18.97 -16.07 -16.88
N GLU A 380 17.84 -15.43 -17.20
CA GLU A 380 17.73 -14.41 -18.25
C GLU A 380 18.01 -13.00 -17.71
N ARG A 381 19.22 -12.79 -17.18
CA ARG A 381 19.60 -11.57 -16.43
C ARG A 381 19.32 -10.27 -17.17
N ASP A 382 19.52 -10.23 -18.49
CA ASP A 382 19.23 -9.04 -19.29
C ASP A 382 17.75 -8.63 -19.23
N LYS A 383 16.84 -9.60 -19.11
CA LYS A 383 15.40 -9.34 -18.94
C LYS A 383 15.06 -8.80 -17.55
N LEU A 384 16.00 -8.79 -16.60
CA LEU A 384 15.79 -8.41 -15.20
C LEU A 384 16.37 -7.03 -14.85
N LYS A 385 16.95 -6.30 -15.81
CA LYS A 385 17.50 -4.95 -15.60
C LYS A 385 16.48 -3.95 -15.02
N TRP A 386 15.18 -4.16 -15.27
CA TRP A 386 14.10 -3.37 -14.69
C TRP A 386 14.09 -3.40 -13.15
N LEU A 387 14.63 -4.45 -12.51
CA LEU A 387 14.73 -4.55 -11.06
C LEU A 387 15.61 -3.45 -10.46
N ILE A 388 16.59 -2.91 -11.20
CA ILE A 388 17.42 -1.79 -10.74
C ILE A 388 16.54 -0.58 -10.47
N LEU A 389 15.68 -0.23 -11.43
CA LEU A 389 14.75 0.88 -11.26
C LEU A 389 13.71 0.57 -10.18
N HIS A 390 13.08 -0.61 -10.23
CA HIS A 390 12.06 -1.04 -9.26
C HIS A 390 12.54 -0.93 -7.81
N THR A 391 13.75 -1.41 -7.55
CA THR A 391 14.36 -1.35 -6.21
C THR A 391 14.87 0.05 -5.86
N THR A 392 15.12 0.93 -6.84
CA THR A 392 15.51 2.32 -6.57
C THR A 392 14.31 3.19 -6.19
N VAL A 393 13.16 2.99 -6.85
CA VAL A 393 11.94 3.79 -6.61
C VAL A 393 11.22 3.47 -5.29
N GLN A 394 11.71 2.50 -4.52
CA GLN A 394 11.20 2.23 -3.16
C GLN A 394 11.54 3.35 -2.15
N MET A 395 12.50 4.21 -2.50
CA MET A 395 12.90 5.35 -1.67
C MET A 395 11.96 6.52 -1.94
N SER A 396 11.41 7.12 -0.88
CA SER A 396 10.72 8.40 -0.95
C SER A 396 11.70 9.53 -1.31
N ASP A 397 11.19 10.70 -1.68
CA ASP A 397 12.02 11.87 -2.00
C ASP A 397 12.95 12.24 -0.83
N ARG A 398 12.43 12.20 0.40
CA ARG A 398 13.22 12.42 1.61
C ARG A 398 14.34 11.38 1.75
N GLU A 399 14.01 10.11 1.61
CA GLU A 399 15.00 9.03 1.74
C GLU A 399 16.06 9.10 0.63
N THR A 400 15.68 9.51 -0.58
CA THR A 400 16.57 9.74 -1.71
C THR A 400 17.55 10.88 -1.43
N ILE A 401 17.08 11.98 -0.85
CA ILE A 401 17.95 13.09 -0.42
C ILE A 401 18.94 12.57 0.63
N ILE A 402 18.47 11.93 1.70
CA ILE A 402 19.32 11.36 2.76
C ILE A 402 20.36 10.40 2.16
N GLN A 403 19.95 9.57 1.20
CA GLN A 403 20.85 8.63 0.55
C GLN A 403 22.00 9.32 -0.20
N ARG A 404 21.73 10.47 -0.84
CA ARG A 404 22.70 11.24 -1.63
C ARG A 404 23.57 12.16 -0.79
N THR A 405 23.02 12.77 0.26
CA THR A 405 23.69 13.82 1.04
C THR A 405 24.36 13.29 2.30
N THR A 406 23.84 12.21 2.88
CA THR A 406 24.28 11.70 4.18
C THR A 406 24.95 10.35 3.99
N HIS A 407 26.28 10.35 4.20
CA HIS A 407 27.05 9.11 4.23
C HIS A 407 26.41 8.12 5.19
N SER A 408 26.34 6.83 4.83
CA SER A 408 25.71 5.79 5.67
C SER A 408 26.26 5.80 7.08
N MET A 409 27.53 6.20 7.24
CA MET A 409 28.17 6.27 8.55
C MET A 409 27.68 7.38 9.49
N LYS A 410 26.97 8.38 8.97
CA LYS A 410 26.50 9.54 9.73
C LYS A 410 24.99 9.57 9.91
N ARG A 411 24.27 8.52 9.47
CA ARG A 411 22.82 8.45 9.57
C ARG A 411 22.36 8.23 11.00
N SER A 412 21.33 8.96 11.39
CA SER A 412 20.70 8.86 12.71
C SER A 412 19.77 7.65 12.81
N ALA A 413 19.36 7.31 14.03
CA ALA A 413 18.36 6.26 14.28
C ALA A 413 17.04 6.52 13.52
N ASN A 414 16.65 7.80 13.36
CA ASN A 414 15.43 8.19 12.64
C ASN A 414 15.50 7.96 11.12
N GLU A 415 16.68 7.65 10.59
CA GLU A 415 16.93 7.40 9.17
C GLU A 415 17.19 5.91 8.89
N VAL A 416 16.96 5.04 9.89
CA VAL A 416 17.27 3.61 9.82
C VAL A 416 16.57 2.92 8.65
N LEU A 417 15.35 3.33 8.31
CA LEU A 417 14.59 2.74 7.21
C LEU A 417 15.29 2.90 5.85
N VAL A 418 16.01 4.02 5.63
CA VAL A 418 16.84 4.22 4.42
C VAL A 418 17.89 3.11 4.31
N THR A 419 18.47 2.72 5.44
CA THR A 419 19.54 1.73 5.49
C THR A 419 18.99 0.32 5.32
N VAL A 420 17.89 -0.02 6.01
CA VAL A 420 17.16 -1.29 5.81
C VAL A 420 16.75 -1.48 4.36
N LYS A 421 16.16 -0.46 3.72
CA LYS A 421 15.79 -0.49 2.30
C LYS A 421 17.02 -0.73 1.41
N LYS A 422 18.14 -0.07 1.68
CA LYS A 422 19.40 -0.28 0.94
C LYS A 422 19.92 -1.72 1.10
N SER A 423 19.77 -2.32 2.28
CA SER A 423 20.11 -3.71 2.52
C SER A 423 19.20 -4.66 1.72
N LEU A 424 17.88 -4.40 1.65
CA LEU A 424 16.96 -5.13 0.77
C LEU A 424 17.30 -4.99 -0.72
N VAL A 425 17.65 -3.79 -1.19
CA VAL A 425 18.14 -3.57 -2.57
C VAL A 425 19.35 -4.45 -2.86
N THR A 426 20.29 -4.52 -1.92
CA THR A 426 21.52 -5.31 -2.04
C THR A 426 21.18 -6.78 -2.18
N ILE A 427 20.38 -7.33 -1.27
CA ILE A 427 19.99 -8.74 -1.31
C ILE A 427 19.27 -9.08 -2.63
N ILE A 428 18.30 -8.26 -3.07
CA ILE A 428 17.57 -8.51 -4.33
C ILE A 428 18.52 -8.45 -5.53
N GLN A 429 19.26 -7.36 -5.70
CA GLN A 429 20.07 -7.16 -6.90
C GLN A 429 21.27 -8.13 -6.96
N ASP A 430 21.87 -8.47 -5.83
CA ASP A 430 22.95 -9.44 -5.78
C ASP A 430 22.43 -10.88 -5.93
N TYR A 431 21.19 -11.19 -5.53
CA TYR A 431 20.61 -12.51 -5.81
C TYR A 431 20.53 -12.81 -7.32
N VAL A 432 20.04 -11.84 -8.11
CA VAL A 432 19.97 -11.95 -9.58
C VAL A 432 21.29 -11.64 -10.29
N GLY A 433 22.31 -11.16 -9.58
CA GLY A 433 23.62 -10.83 -10.14
C GLY A 433 23.66 -9.57 -10.97
N LEU A 434 22.88 -8.55 -10.59
CA LEU A 434 22.87 -7.23 -11.22
C LEU A 434 23.98 -6.30 -10.70
N ARG A 435 24.64 -6.60 -9.57
CA ARG A 435 25.81 -5.84 -9.09
C ARG A 435 27.07 -6.70 -8.89
N GLN A 436 27.08 -7.67 -7.98
CA GLN A 436 28.30 -8.41 -7.59
C GLN A 436 28.19 -9.95 -7.75
N GLY A 437 27.52 -10.39 -8.82
CA GLY A 437 27.32 -11.82 -9.18
C GLY A 437 26.04 -12.40 -8.56
N PRO A 438 25.43 -13.48 -9.10
CA PRO A 438 24.26 -14.08 -8.46
C PRO A 438 24.68 -14.79 -7.16
N VAL A 439 24.09 -14.38 -6.04
CA VAL A 439 24.38 -14.95 -4.71
C VAL A 439 23.11 -15.52 -4.09
N ARG A 440 23.15 -16.78 -3.62
CA ARG A 440 21.98 -17.42 -2.98
C ARG A 440 21.96 -17.33 -1.45
N SER A 441 23.10 -16.99 -0.85
CA SER A 441 23.27 -17.02 0.61
C SER A 441 23.79 -15.67 1.11
N PHE A 442 23.05 -15.05 2.00
CA PHE A 442 23.40 -13.77 2.62
C PHE A 442 23.52 -13.93 4.12
N ALA A 443 24.33 -13.07 4.73
CA ALA A 443 24.42 -12.98 6.18
C ALA A 443 24.26 -11.53 6.62
N LEU A 444 23.26 -11.26 7.46
CA LEU A 444 23.17 -9.98 8.16
C LEU A 444 24.18 -10.01 9.30
N THR A 445 25.08 -9.03 9.31
CA THR A 445 26.12 -8.91 10.32
C THR A 445 26.10 -7.54 10.96
N ASP A 446 26.29 -7.49 12.28
CA ASP A 446 26.58 -6.26 13.01
C ASP A 446 28.09 -6.17 13.28
N THR A 447 28.66 -4.97 13.15
CA THR A 447 30.11 -4.75 13.30
C THR A 447 30.65 -5.14 14.67
N SER A 448 29.81 -5.14 15.71
CA SER A 448 30.22 -5.43 17.09
C SER A 448 29.89 -6.86 17.51
N HIS A 449 28.84 -7.46 16.96
CA HIS A 449 28.31 -8.75 17.43
C HIS A 449 28.39 -9.90 16.40
N GLY A 450 28.88 -9.63 15.18
CA GLY A 450 29.03 -10.66 14.14
C GLY A 450 27.71 -10.99 13.45
N TYR A 451 27.54 -12.24 13.03
CA TYR A 451 26.35 -12.69 12.29
C TYR A 451 25.16 -12.87 13.22
N TYR A 452 24.00 -12.32 12.83
CA TYR A 452 22.76 -12.49 13.60
C TYR A 452 21.58 -13.00 12.76
N CYS A 453 21.76 -13.20 11.45
CA CYS A 453 20.79 -13.84 10.57
C CYS A 453 21.47 -14.33 9.30
N PHE A 454 21.24 -15.58 8.93
CA PHE A 454 21.55 -16.12 7.61
C PHE A 454 20.28 -16.23 6.78
N ILE A 455 20.36 -15.81 5.53
CA ILE A 455 19.25 -15.78 4.57
C ILE A 455 19.64 -16.68 3.40
N PHE A 456 18.88 -17.76 3.20
CA PHE A 456 19.06 -18.69 2.09
C PHE A 456 17.91 -18.49 1.11
N VAL A 457 18.21 -17.91 -0.05
CA VAL A 457 17.21 -17.58 -1.06
C VAL A 457 16.88 -18.81 -1.89
N LEU A 458 15.59 -19.17 -1.91
CA LEU A 458 15.01 -20.23 -2.71
C LEU A 458 14.62 -19.71 -4.10
N GLY A 459 14.05 -18.49 -4.15
CA GLY A 459 13.54 -17.93 -5.40
C GLY A 459 13.25 -16.45 -5.34
N LEU A 460 13.10 -15.84 -6.53
CA LEU A 460 12.52 -14.51 -6.69
C LEU A 460 11.13 -14.70 -7.31
N ARG A 461 10.10 -14.19 -6.66
CA ARG A 461 8.69 -14.37 -7.06
C ARG A 461 8.01 -13.04 -7.36
N LEU A 462 6.98 -13.06 -8.20
CA LEU A 462 6.20 -11.88 -8.59
C LEU A 462 4.93 -11.75 -7.74
N ASP A 463 4.82 -10.65 -6.99
CA ASP A 463 3.59 -10.24 -6.30
C ASP A 463 2.68 -9.49 -7.28
N LEU A 464 1.88 -10.23 -8.03
CA LEU A 464 0.98 -9.67 -9.04
C LEU A 464 -0.02 -8.67 -8.43
N ALA A 465 -0.51 -8.94 -7.22
CA ALA A 465 -1.52 -8.10 -6.58
C ALA A 465 -0.99 -6.71 -6.20
N ASN A 466 0.30 -6.60 -5.89
CA ASN A 466 0.94 -5.36 -5.47
C ASN A 466 1.96 -4.81 -6.49
N GLY A 467 2.13 -5.47 -7.64
CA GLY A 467 3.07 -5.06 -8.69
C GLY A 467 4.52 -5.00 -8.22
N THR A 468 4.96 -5.96 -7.39
CA THR A 468 6.32 -5.98 -6.84
C THR A 468 6.93 -7.37 -6.86
N VAL A 469 8.18 -7.52 -6.38
CA VAL A 469 8.87 -8.79 -6.26
C VAL A 469 9.11 -9.16 -4.81
N ILE A 470 9.22 -10.46 -4.55
CA ILE A 470 9.49 -11.03 -3.23
C ILE A 470 10.65 -12.00 -3.34
N ILE A 471 11.54 -11.96 -2.36
CA ILE A 471 12.51 -13.01 -2.12
C ILE A 471 11.84 -14.08 -1.28
N ASP A 472 11.74 -15.28 -1.83
CA ASP A 472 11.36 -16.48 -1.11
C ASP A 472 12.62 -17.06 -0.48
N ALA A 473 12.69 -17.12 0.85
CA ALA A 473 13.91 -17.47 1.56
C ALA A 473 13.64 -18.18 2.90
N ALA A 474 14.57 -19.06 3.23
CA ALA A 474 14.71 -19.62 4.57
C ALA A 474 15.61 -18.72 5.43
N LEU A 475 15.23 -18.57 6.69
CA LEU A 475 15.96 -17.78 7.68
C LEU A 475 16.56 -18.71 8.73
N VAL A 476 17.86 -18.56 9.00
CA VAL A 476 18.54 -19.24 10.10
C VAL A 476 19.10 -18.18 11.04
N LEU A 477 18.61 -18.17 12.28
CA LEU A 477 18.95 -17.15 13.27
C LEU A 477 19.86 -17.78 14.33
N PRO A 478 21.11 -17.32 14.46
CA PRO A 478 21.98 -17.73 15.54
C PRO A 478 21.36 -17.42 16.90
N ASN A 479 21.45 -18.37 17.82
CA ASN A 479 21.26 -18.16 19.26
C ASN A 479 22.53 -18.64 19.96
N LEU A 480 22.96 -17.98 21.04
CA LEU A 480 24.09 -18.39 21.88
C LEU A 480 24.06 -19.88 22.24
N LYS A 481 22.87 -20.43 22.47
CA LYS A 481 22.69 -21.86 22.80
C LYS A 481 23.08 -22.78 21.63
N ASP A 482 22.91 -22.31 20.40
CA ASP A 482 23.07 -23.09 19.17
C ASP A 482 24.36 -22.72 18.40
N ALA A 483 25.07 -21.65 18.79
CA ALA A 483 26.27 -21.17 18.12
C ALA A 483 27.37 -22.25 18.01
N ARG A 484 27.54 -23.08 19.05
CA ARG A 484 28.47 -24.22 19.04
C ARG A 484 28.03 -25.32 18.07
N ALA A 485 26.72 -25.55 17.92
CA ALA A 485 26.18 -26.54 16.99
C ALA A 485 26.25 -26.06 15.53
N MET A 486 26.21 -24.74 15.29
CA MET A 486 26.33 -24.17 13.95
C MET A 486 27.76 -24.05 13.44
N SER A 487 28.76 -23.99 14.32
CA SER A 487 30.16 -23.80 13.92
C SER A 487 30.65 -24.80 12.88
N PRO A 488 30.42 -26.12 13.00
CA PRO A 488 30.81 -27.08 11.96
C PRO A 488 30.11 -26.83 10.62
N ALA A 489 28.82 -26.50 10.64
CA ALA A 489 28.05 -26.22 9.44
C ALA A 489 28.55 -24.95 8.73
N LEU A 490 28.86 -23.89 9.48
CA LEU A 490 29.44 -22.66 8.94
C LEU A 490 30.84 -22.89 8.36
N THR A 491 31.66 -23.74 9.00
CA THR A 491 32.96 -24.15 8.46
C THR A 491 32.82 -24.93 7.15
N ILE A 492 31.87 -25.87 7.08
CA ILE A 492 31.59 -26.62 5.83
C ILE A 492 31.14 -25.68 4.73
N LEU A 493 30.22 -24.74 5.02
CA LEU A 493 29.73 -23.76 4.05
C LEU A 493 30.84 -22.81 3.57
N ASN A 494 31.69 -22.34 4.49
CA ASN A 494 32.82 -21.50 4.11
C ASN A 494 33.85 -22.26 3.25
N ASN A 495 34.07 -23.54 3.56
CA ASN A 495 35.02 -24.39 2.84
C ASN A 495 34.48 -24.92 1.50
N SER A 496 33.16 -24.91 1.28
CA SER A 496 32.55 -25.36 0.02
C SER A 496 32.73 -24.34 -1.12
N GLY A 497 33.34 -23.19 -0.85
CA GLY A 497 33.46 -22.08 -1.81
C GLY A 497 32.16 -21.29 -2.01
N GLN A 498 31.07 -21.67 -1.33
CA GLN A 498 29.83 -20.89 -1.28
C GLN A 498 29.94 -19.81 -0.22
N ALA A 499 30.66 -18.73 -0.53
CA ALA A 499 30.80 -17.60 0.36
C ALA A 499 29.43 -16.92 0.61
N PHE A 500 29.14 -16.62 1.88
CA PHE A 500 28.03 -15.74 2.22
C PHE A 500 28.35 -14.32 1.76
N MET A 501 27.37 -13.65 1.15
CA MET A 501 27.47 -12.21 0.99
C MET A 501 27.08 -11.52 2.29
N GLU A 502 28.05 -10.84 2.90
CA GLU A 502 27.83 -10.03 4.09
C GLU A 502 27.03 -8.77 3.76
N VAL A 503 25.88 -8.63 4.41
CA VAL A 503 25.14 -7.38 4.48
C VAL A 503 25.45 -6.75 5.84
N ARG A 504 26.43 -5.84 5.83
CA ARG A 504 26.90 -5.17 7.04
C ARG A 504 25.91 -4.13 7.50
N THR A 505 25.42 -4.34 8.71
CA THR A 505 24.47 -3.47 9.41
C THR A 505 25.10 -2.82 10.62
N ARG A 506 24.43 -1.81 11.13
CA ARG A 506 24.78 -1.10 12.36
C ARG A 506 23.77 -1.41 13.44
N TYR A 507 24.12 -1.13 14.70
CA TYR A 507 23.25 -1.30 15.86
C TYR A 507 21.75 -0.99 15.62
N HIS A 508 21.40 0.24 15.19
CA HIS A 508 20.00 0.60 14.96
C HIS A 508 19.36 -0.15 13.77
N GLU A 509 20.13 -0.43 12.71
CA GLU A 509 19.65 -1.23 11.58
C GLU A 509 19.43 -2.69 11.98
N GLY A 510 20.32 -3.25 12.81
CA GLY A 510 20.16 -4.58 13.40
C GLY A 510 18.86 -4.70 14.21
N ILE A 511 18.57 -3.70 15.06
CA ILE A 511 17.29 -3.63 15.79
C ILE A 511 16.11 -3.57 14.82
N ALA A 512 16.17 -2.73 13.78
CA ALA A 512 15.11 -2.64 12.79
C ALA A 512 14.91 -3.96 12.03
N TRP A 513 15.98 -4.70 11.73
CA TRP A 513 15.91 -6.05 11.18
C TRP A 513 15.28 -7.04 12.16
N LYS A 514 15.61 -7.01 13.45
CA LYS A 514 14.99 -7.87 14.47
C LYS A 514 13.49 -7.63 14.59
N HIS A 515 13.00 -6.42 14.32
CA HIS A 515 11.58 -6.13 14.18
C HIS A 515 10.97 -6.59 12.84
N LEU A 516 11.71 -6.45 11.74
CA LEU A 516 11.25 -6.79 10.39
C LEU A 516 11.15 -8.30 10.15
N LEU A 517 12.09 -9.08 10.67
CA LEU A 517 12.16 -10.54 10.48
C LEU A 517 10.89 -11.28 10.92
N PRO A 518 10.36 -11.10 12.15
CA PRO A 518 9.08 -11.71 12.52
C PRO A 518 7.94 -11.20 11.64
N ALA A 519 7.98 -9.94 11.18
CA ALA A 519 6.93 -9.41 10.31
C ALA A 519 6.94 -10.12 8.95
N PHE A 520 8.11 -10.39 8.39
CA PHE A 520 8.24 -11.22 7.18
C PHE A 520 7.81 -12.67 7.40
N VAL A 521 8.14 -13.28 8.54
CA VAL A 521 7.68 -14.65 8.85
C VAL A 521 6.16 -14.71 8.94
N GLU A 522 5.52 -13.81 9.71
CA GLU A 522 4.06 -13.79 9.83
C GLU A 522 3.37 -13.37 8.52
N ARG A 523 4.02 -12.54 7.69
CA ARG A 523 3.55 -12.16 6.35
C ARG A 523 3.40 -13.37 5.43
N CYS A 524 4.31 -14.33 5.53
CA CYS A 524 4.37 -15.52 4.66
C CYS A 524 3.78 -16.78 5.31
N ARG A 525 3.28 -16.69 6.55
CA ARG A 525 2.89 -17.85 7.34
C ARG A 525 1.68 -18.55 6.72
N THR A 526 1.84 -19.84 6.44
CA THR A 526 0.78 -20.76 5.98
C THR A 526 0.50 -21.89 6.97
N TRP A 527 1.22 -21.91 8.09
CA TRP A 527 1.12 -22.92 9.14
C TRP A 527 0.68 -22.30 10.48
N PRO A 528 -0.06 -23.05 11.33
CA PRO A 528 -0.55 -22.53 12.59
C PRO A 528 0.58 -22.31 13.60
N HIS A 529 0.36 -21.38 14.52
CA HIS A 529 1.16 -21.30 15.75
C HIS A 529 0.84 -22.49 16.65
N ARG A 530 1.88 -23.07 17.27
CA ARG A 530 1.74 -24.14 18.26
C ARG A 530 1.11 -23.61 19.56
N ALA A 531 0.59 -24.50 20.40
CA ALA A 531 0.07 -24.13 21.71
C ALA A 531 1.17 -23.52 22.61
N SER A 532 2.40 -24.03 22.50
CA SER A 532 3.60 -23.57 23.19
C SER A 532 4.32 -22.41 22.49
N CYS A 533 3.63 -21.64 21.64
CA CYS A 533 4.26 -20.55 20.89
C CYS A 533 4.78 -19.48 21.85
N GLU A 534 6.06 -19.14 21.70
CA GLU A 534 6.77 -18.21 22.57
C GLU A 534 6.13 -16.81 22.52
N TYR A 535 5.62 -16.37 21.37
CA TYR A 535 4.91 -15.10 21.24
C TYR A 535 3.67 -15.01 22.15
N LYS A 536 3.01 -16.14 22.41
CA LYS A 536 1.85 -16.19 23.31
C LYS A 536 2.29 -16.18 24.78
N THR A 537 3.39 -16.86 25.08
CA THR A 537 3.92 -16.97 26.44
C THR A 537 4.56 -15.67 26.91
N THR A 538 5.34 -15.00 26.05
CA THR A 538 5.99 -13.73 26.39
C THR A 538 5.08 -12.52 26.20
N GLY A 539 4.01 -12.66 25.40
CA GLY A 539 3.08 -11.57 25.09
C GLY A 539 3.68 -10.48 24.21
N GLY A 540 4.83 -10.72 23.58
CA GLY A 540 5.56 -9.73 22.79
C GLY A 540 6.14 -10.29 21.50
N ILE A 541 6.11 -9.47 20.44
CA ILE A 541 6.77 -9.73 19.17
C ILE A 541 7.54 -8.46 18.74
N PRO A 542 8.86 -8.53 18.45
CA PRO A 542 9.72 -9.73 18.50
C PRO A 542 9.90 -10.30 19.91
N LEU A 543 10.44 -11.53 20.01
CA LEU A 543 10.84 -12.12 21.30
C LEU A 543 11.96 -11.36 21.99
N GLY A 544 12.77 -10.63 21.21
CA GLY A 544 13.83 -9.76 21.67
C GLY A 544 14.51 -9.09 20.48
N VAL A 545 15.23 -8.00 20.76
CA VAL A 545 15.98 -7.23 19.75
C VAL A 545 17.47 -7.21 20.02
N GLU A 546 17.88 -7.81 21.13
CA GLU A 546 19.25 -7.98 21.54
C GLU A 546 19.98 -8.86 20.50
N PRO A 547 21.27 -8.60 20.23
CA PRO A 547 22.02 -9.30 19.18
C PRO A 547 21.92 -10.83 19.27
N GLU A 548 22.03 -11.35 20.49
CA GLU A 548 22.09 -12.78 20.83
C GLU A 548 20.72 -13.48 20.90
N VAL A 549 19.62 -12.71 20.84
CA VAL A 549 18.27 -13.23 21.02
C VAL A 549 17.63 -13.48 19.66
N ASN A 550 17.02 -14.66 19.50
CA ASN A 550 16.22 -14.96 18.32
C ASN A 550 14.89 -14.17 18.39
N PRO A 551 14.59 -13.27 17.43
CA PRO A 551 13.38 -12.46 17.47
C PRO A 551 12.10 -13.24 17.09
N ILE A 552 12.22 -14.43 16.48
CA ILE A 552 11.08 -15.19 15.95
C ILE A 552 10.71 -16.42 16.80
N CYS A 553 9.45 -16.83 16.77
CA CYS A 553 8.98 -18.04 17.43
C CYS A 553 9.46 -19.33 16.71
N SER A 554 9.57 -20.43 17.44
CA SER A 554 10.02 -21.73 16.88
C SER A 554 8.94 -22.46 16.08
N CYS A 555 7.72 -21.93 16.00
CA CYS A 555 6.58 -22.63 15.37
C CYS A 555 6.79 -22.95 13.89
N GLY A 556 7.63 -22.18 13.17
CA GLY A 556 7.96 -22.40 11.75
C GLY A 556 9.27 -23.12 11.50
N GLN A 557 9.98 -23.57 12.53
CA GLN A 557 11.25 -24.26 12.35
C GLN A 557 11.06 -25.56 11.56
N GLY A 558 11.78 -25.70 10.45
CA GLY A 558 11.72 -26.87 9.56
C GLY A 558 10.50 -26.93 8.65
N VAL A 559 9.64 -25.90 8.61
CA VAL A 559 8.45 -25.90 7.76
C VAL A 559 8.78 -25.32 6.39
N GLY A 560 8.30 -25.97 5.32
CA GLY A 560 8.37 -25.43 3.95
C GLY A 560 9.70 -25.64 3.23
N LEU A 561 10.60 -26.49 3.77
CA LEU A 561 11.89 -26.82 3.17
C LEU A 561 11.89 -28.13 2.37
N ASP A 562 10.76 -28.85 2.31
CA ASP A 562 10.63 -30.14 1.62
C ASP A 562 10.21 -30.00 0.13
N GLY A 563 10.25 -28.77 -0.39
CA GLY A 563 9.90 -28.49 -1.79
C GLY A 563 11.03 -28.91 -2.75
N PRO A 564 10.71 -29.28 -4.01
CA PRO A 564 11.69 -29.70 -5.01
C PRO A 564 12.55 -28.56 -5.60
N GLU A 565 12.58 -27.38 -4.96
CA GLU A 565 13.28 -26.16 -5.46
C GLU A 565 14.74 -26.10 -4.99
#